data_AF-C5KVZ3-F1
#
_entry.id   AF-C5KVZ3-F1
#
_cell.length_a   1.000
_cell.length_b   1.000
_cell.length_c   1.000
_cell.angle_alpha   90.00
_cell.angle_beta   90.00
_cell.angle_gamma   90.00
#
_symmetry.space_group_name_H-M   'P 1'
#
loop_
_entity.id
_entity.type
_entity.pdbx_description
1 polymer ?
#
loop_
_entity_poly.entity_id
_entity_poly.type
_entity_poly.pdbx_seq_one_letter_code
_entity_poly.pdbx_strand_id
1 'polypeptide(L)'
;SLRAELRKEKEKLDEAREEIFRDPDRDLPPTGDRTGPRRDEEYAAEVLKAIKLEECKDLSVERRADLKLLITKYCRAFHLPGEIFSEIEGYKHRIETGDHPPIYCTPYAIPESQVQFVKTELDRMVAEGICRP
;
A
#
# COMPACT_ATOMS: atom_id res chain seq x y z
N SER A 1 33.94 37.05 0.03
CA SER A 1 35.03 36.04 0.16
C SER A 1 34.42 34.68 -0.01
N LEU A 2 34.96 33.86 -0.91
CA LEU A 2 34.42 32.55 -1.31
C LEU A 2 34.05 31.65 -0.11
N ARG A 3 34.83 31.73 0.99
CA ARG A 3 34.58 30.99 2.23
C ARG A 3 33.29 31.38 2.95
N ALA A 4 32.88 32.65 2.88
CA ALA A 4 31.64 33.13 3.50
C ALA A 4 30.41 32.69 2.69
N GLU A 5 30.54 32.59 1.37
CA GLU A 5 29.48 32.09 0.48
C GLU A 5 29.29 30.58 0.67
N LEU A 6 30.38 29.80 0.68
CA LEU A 6 30.34 28.36 0.99
C LEU A 6 29.72 28.05 2.36
N ARG A 7 29.97 28.91 3.36
CA ARG A 7 29.38 28.72 4.70
C ARG A 7 27.87 28.94 4.70
N LYS A 8 27.39 29.99 4.02
CA LYS A 8 25.95 30.25 3.86
C LYS A 8 25.25 29.17 3.06
N GLU A 9 25.91 28.65 2.03
CA GLU A 9 25.38 27.56 1.22
C GLU A 9 25.27 26.25 2.01
N LYS A 10 26.26 25.97 2.87
CA LYS A 10 26.23 24.83 3.78
C LYS A 10 25.14 24.95 4.84
N GLU A 11 24.97 26.14 5.44
CA GLU A 11 23.87 26.40 6.40
C GLU A 11 22.49 26.18 5.73
N LYS A 12 22.29 26.64 4.50
CA LYS A 12 21.07 26.37 3.74
C LYS A 12 20.85 24.88 3.44
N LEU A 13 21.92 24.15 3.13
CA LEU A 13 21.84 22.72 2.88
C LEU A 13 21.47 21.94 4.14
N ASP A 14 22.06 22.31 5.27
CA ASP A 14 21.79 21.68 6.56
C ASP A 14 20.35 21.99 7.03
N GLU A 15 19.88 23.23 6.84
CA GLU A 15 18.50 23.63 7.15
C GLU A 15 17.47 22.91 6.26
N ALA A 16 17.75 22.78 4.96
CA ALA A 16 16.92 21.99 4.04
C ALA A 16 16.90 20.49 4.38
N ARG A 17 18.02 19.93 4.85
CA ARG A 17 18.08 18.54 5.33
C ARG A 17 17.20 18.36 6.56
N GLU A 18 17.31 19.24 7.55
CA GLU A 18 16.47 19.20 8.75
C GLU A 18 14.98 19.37 8.41
N GLU A 19 14.65 20.19 7.42
CA GLU A 19 13.26 20.38 6.97
C GLU A 19 12.71 19.15 6.22
N ILE A 20 13.55 18.41 5.48
CA ILE A 20 13.19 17.12 4.87
C ILE A 20 12.90 16.06 5.95
N PHE A 21 13.65 16.05 7.05
CA PHE A 21 13.46 15.07 8.13
C PHE A 21 12.46 15.49 9.22
N ARG A 22 11.93 16.71 9.17
CA ARG A 22 10.91 17.21 10.12
C ARG A 22 9.60 16.45 10.05
N ASP A 23 9.24 15.98 8.87
CA ASP A 23 8.05 15.17 8.65
C ASP A 23 8.48 13.83 8.04
N PRO A 24 8.74 12.80 8.88
CA PRO A 24 9.13 11.48 8.42
C PRO A 24 8.04 10.79 7.57
N ASP A 25 6.81 11.31 7.60
CA ASP A 25 5.66 10.78 6.88
C ASP A 25 5.33 11.60 5.62
N ARG A 26 6.13 12.62 5.27
CA ARG A 26 5.91 13.49 4.08
C ARG A 26 5.84 12.73 2.77
N ASP A 27 6.70 11.71 2.61
CA ASP A 27 6.77 10.88 1.40
C ASP A 27 5.82 9.68 1.49
N LEU A 28 5.15 9.49 2.63
CA LEU A 28 4.08 8.49 2.70
C LEU A 28 2.88 9.03 1.93
N PRO A 29 2.17 8.17 1.19
CA PRO A 29 0.93 8.59 0.54
C PRO A 29 0.04 9.24 1.61
N PRO A 30 -0.69 10.32 1.27
CA PRO A 30 -1.63 10.91 2.20
C PRO A 30 -2.48 9.77 2.73
N THR A 31 -2.72 9.77 4.04
CA THR A 31 -3.53 8.74 4.67
C THR A 31 -4.94 8.97 4.14
N GLY A 32 -5.23 8.38 2.96
CA GLY A 32 -6.53 8.44 2.32
C GLY A 32 -7.57 8.03 3.34
N ASP A 33 -8.77 8.56 3.15
CA ASP A 33 -9.86 8.45 4.12
C ASP A 33 -9.93 7.06 4.75
N ARG A 34 -10.19 7.06 6.06
CA ARG A 34 -10.03 5.93 7.00
C ARG A 34 -11.08 4.82 6.79
N THR A 35 -11.58 4.68 5.57
CA THR A 35 -12.72 3.88 5.12
C THR A 35 -12.31 2.52 4.52
N GLY A 36 -11.06 2.10 4.73
CA GLY A 36 -10.61 0.72 4.46
C GLY A 36 -11.09 -0.30 5.50
N PRO A 37 -10.99 -1.62 5.22
CA PRO A 37 -11.49 -2.68 6.10
C PRO A 37 -10.84 -2.65 7.48
N ARG A 38 -11.48 -3.30 8.47
CA ARG A 38 -11.10 -3.38 9.90
C ARG A 38 -9.58 -3.38 10.10
N ARG A 39 -9.04 -2.22 10.49
CA ARG A 39 -7.61 -2.05 10.86
C ARG A 39 -7.51 -1.58 12.31
N ASP A 40 -8.25 -2.24 13.17
CA ASP A 40 -8.35 -2.05 14.61
C ASP A 40 -7.31 -2.92 15.35
N GLU A 41 -7.30 -2.83 16.68
CA GLU A 41 -6.42 -3.65 17.54
C GLU A 41 -6.63 -5.16 17.34
N GLU A 42 -7.83 -5.56 16.94
CA GLU A 42 -8.17 -6.96 16.61
C GLU A 42 -7.41 -7.44 15.37
N TYR A 43 -7.37 -6.63 14.30
CA TYR A 43 -6.57 -6.91 13.12
C TYR A 43 -5.07 -6.99 13.41
N ALA A 44 -4.55 -6.09 14.26
CA ALA A 44 -3.16 -6.15 14.69
C ALA A 44 -2.82 -7.47 15.40
N ALA A 45 -3.74 -8.00 16.20
CA ALA A 45 -3.57 -9.30 16.87
C ALA A 45 -3.54 -10.46 15.86
N GLU A 46 -4.36 -10.43 14.81
CA GLU A 46 -4.34 -11.41 13.73
C GLU A 46 -3.03 -11.39 12.95
N VAL A 47 -2.53 -10.19 12.61
CA VAL A 47 -1.23 -10.02 11.94
C VAL A 47 -0.10 -10.58 12.81
N LEU A 48 -0.09 -10.27 14.11
CA LEU A 48 0.90 -10.79 15.05
C LEU A 48 0.86 -12.33 15.13
N LYS A 49 -0.34 -12.91 15.10
CA LYS A 49 -0.52 -14.38 15.06
C LYS A 49 0.00 -14.98 13.75
N ALA A 50 -0.24 -14.33 12.61
CA ALA A 50 0.22 -14.80 11.31
C ALA A 50 1.76 -14.78 11.19
N ILE A 51 2.43 -13.78 11.77
CA ILE A 51 3.89 -13.63 11.74
C ILE A 51 4.60 -14.64 12.66
N LYS A 52 3.90 -15.21 13.66
CA LYS A 52 4.44 -16.20 14.60
C LYS A 52 5.72 -15.74 15.32
N LEU A 53 5.75 -14.47 15.73
CA LEU A 53 6.91 -13.84 16.39
C LEU A 53 7.44 -14.62 17.61
N GLU A 54 6.57 -15.34 18.31
CA GLU A 54 6.96 -16.15 19.48
C GLU A 54 7.83 -17.36 19.13
N GLU A 55 7.71 -17.89 17.92
CA GLU A 55 8.47 -19.04 17.44
C GLU A 55 9.90 -18.66 17.01
N CYS A 56 10.19 -17.36 16.89
CA CYS A 56 11.44 -16.84 16.36
C CYS A 56 12.54 -16.77 17.44
N LYS A 57 13.31 -17.85 17.59
CA LYS A 57 14.31 -18.02 18.67
C LYS A 57 15.51 -17.06 18.60
N ASP A 58 15.80 -16.53 17.42
CA ASP A 58 17.00 -15.70 17.17
C ASP A 58 16.84 -14.24 17.64
N LEU A 59 15.63 -13.86 18.07
CA LEU A 59 15.31 -12.50 18.44
C LEU A 59 15.30 -12.31 19.95
N SER A 60 15.99 -11.27 20.44
CA SER A 60 15.99 -10.90 21.87
C SER A 60 14.59 -10.46 22.34
N VAL A 61 14.36 -10.55 23.65
CA VAL A 61 13.06 -10.19 24.26
C VAL A 61 12.70 -8.73 23.98
N GLU A 62 13.68 -7.82 24.07
CA GLU A 62 13.51 -6.39 23.79
C GLU A 62 13.13 -6.14 22.33
N ARG A 63 13.85 -6.74 21.38
CA ARG A 63 13.56 -6.59 19.94
C ARG A 63 12.21 -7.16 19.55
N ARG A 64 11.75 -8.23 20.22
CA ARG A 64 10.39 -8.76 20.04
C ARG A 64 9.34 -7.77 20.49
N ALA A 65 9.55 -7.11 21.63
CA ALA A 65 8.63 -6.09 22.14
C ALA A 65 8.55 -4.89 21.18
N ASP A 66 9.69 -4.44 20.65
CA ASP A 66 9.75 -3.34 19.67
C ASP A 66 9.03 -3.71 18.38
N LEU A 67 9.25 -4.92 17.85
CA LEU A 67 8.56 -5.41 16.65
C LEU A 67 7.06 -5.52 16.84
N LYS A 68 6.61 -6.01 18.00
CA LYS A 68 5.17 -6.03 18.33
C LYS A 68 4.58 -4.63 18.32
N LEU A 69 5.26 -3.67 18.93
CA LEU A 69 4.82 -2.28 18.96
C LEU A 69 4.71 -1.69 17.55
N LEU A 70 5.71 -1.95 16.69
CA LEU A 70 5.72 -1.50 15.30
C LEU A 70 4.60 -2.14 14.47
N ILE A 71 4.38 -3.44 14.62
CA ILE A 71 3.32 -4.16 13.89
C ILE A 71 1.95 -3.65 14.30
N THR A 72 1.71 -3.41 15.59
CA THR A 72 0.46 -2.84 16.06
C THR A 72 0.27 -1.41 15.55
N LYS A 73 1.31 -0.57 15.61
CA LYS A 73 1.26 0.83 15.17
C LYS A 73 1.02 0.95 13.66
N TYR A 74 1.67 0.11 12.87
CA TYR A 74 1.61 0.13 11.41
C TYR A 74 0.86 -1.09 10.85
N CYS A 75 -0.15 -1.59 11.57
CA CYS A 75 -0.94 -2.77 11.16
C CYS A 75 -1.53 -2.59 9.75
N ARG A 76 -1.78 -1.33 9.34
CA ARG A 76 -2.28 -0.94 8.03
C ARG A 76 -1.36 -1.28 6.85
N ALA A 77 -0.06 -1.48 7.10
CA ALA A 77 0.89 -1.85 6.07
C ALA A 77 0.88 -3.35 5.71
N PHE A 78 0.23 -4.18 6.54
CA PHE A 78 0.18 -5.63 6.33
C PHE A 78 -1.11 -6.04 5.64
N HIS A 79 -1.01 -7.05 4.78
CA HIS A 79 -2.14 -7.64 4.09
C HIS A 79 -2.16 -9.15 4.39
N LEU A 80 -3.27 -9.61 4.96
CA LEU A 80 -3.44 -11.03 5.29
C LEU A 80 -4.04 -11.80 4.11
N PRO A 81 -3.72 -13.09 3.94
CA PRO A 81 -4.29 -13.91 2.88
C PRO A 81 -5.82 -13.95 2.93
N GLY A 82 -6.48 -13.67 1.81
CA GLY A 82 -7.94 -13.70 1.68
C GLY A 82 -8.62 -12.35 1.95
N GLU A 83 -7.87 -11.30 2.26
CA GLU A 83 -8.39 -9.94 2.32
C GLU A 83 -8.57 -9.33 0.92
N ILE A 84 -9.52 -8.39 0.81
CA ILE A 84 -9.73 -7.60 -0.41
C ILE A 84 -8.75 -6.43 -0.43
N PHE A 85 -8.19 -6.12 -1.59
CA PHE A 85 -7.36 -4.94 -1.77
C PHE A 85 -8.17 -3.65 -1.55
N SER A 86 -7.58 -2.69 -0.83
CA SER A 86 -8.17 -1.37 -0.62
C SER A 86 -7.85 -0.44 -1.78
N GLU A 87 -8.78 0.49 -2.08
CA GLU A 87 -8.54 1.61 -2.98
C GLU A 87 -7.95 2.82 -2.26
N ILE A 88 -7.24 3.67 -3.00
CA ILE A 88 -6.81 4.98 -2.52
C ILE A 88 -7.89 5.99 -2.91
N GLU A 89 -8.61 6.52 -1.93
CA GLU A 89 -9.58 7.58 -2.17
C GLU A 89 -8.86 8.90 -2.56
N GLY A 90 -9.47 9.66 -3.47
CA GLY A 90 -8.96 10.98 -3.89
C GLY A 90 -8.06 10.98 -5.13
N TYR A 91 -7.68 9.81 -5.66
CA TYR A 91 -6.92 9.72 -6.92
C TYR A 91 -7.71 8.94 -7.98
N LYS A 92 -7.86 9.52 -9.17
CA LYS A 92 -8.43 8.83 -10.34
C LYS A 92 -7.46 8.91 -11.50
N HIS A 93 -7.02 7.75 -11.98
CA HIS A 93 -6.15 7.68 -13.15
C HIS A 93 -6.95 8.13 -14.40
N ARG A 94 -6.40 9.11 -15.12
CA ARG A 94 -6.87 9.49 -16.46
C ARG A 94 -5.92 8.91 -17.48
N ILE A 95 -6.44 8.08 -18.38
CA ILE A 95 -5.70 7.55 -19.52
C ILE A 95 -5.89 8.53 -20.67
N GLU A 96 -4.79 9.09 -21.18
CA GLU A 96 -4.83 10.03 -22.31
C GLU A 96 -4.83 9.26 -23.63
N THR A 97 -5.97 9.23 -24.31
CA THR A 97 -6.15 8.50 -25.57
C THR A 97 -6.06 9.39 -26.81
N GLY A 98 -5.84 10.71 -26.67
CA GLY A 98 -5.86 11.66 -27.79
C GLY A 98 -7.17 11.61 -28.58
N ASP A 99 -7.09 11.85 -29.90
CA ASP A 99 -8.22 11.79 -30.85
C ASP A 99 -8.40 10.39 -31.50
N HIS A 100 -7.97 9.33 -30.82
CA HIS A 100 -8.14 7.98 -31.34
C HIS A 100 -9.59 7.49 -31.12
N PRO A 101 -10.27 6.98 -32.17
CA PRO A 101 -11.62 6.45 -32.02
C PRO A 101 -11.61 5.13 -31.23
N PRO A 102 -12.70 4.80 -30.51
CA PRO A 102 -12.84 3.50 -29.86
C PRO A 102 -12.73 2.34 -30.85
N ILE A 103 -12.01 1.28 -30.47
CA ILE A 103 -11.87 0.07 -31.27
C ILE A 103 -12.74 -1.02 -30.65
N TYR A 104 -13.69 -1.53 -31.42
CA TYR A 104 -14.48 -2.70 -31.04
C TYR A 104 -13.90 -3.96 -31.66
N CYS A 105 -13.57 -4.95 -30.83
CA CYS A 105 -13.08 -6.25 -31.25
C CYS A 105 -13.99 -7.35 -30.72
N THR A 106 -14.36 -8.29 -31.57
CA THR A 106 -15.09 -9.49 -31.14
C THR A 106 -14.16 -10.35 -30.27
N PRO A 107 -14.57 -10.72 -29.03
CA PRO A 107 -13.77 -11.59 -28.18
C PRO A 107 -13.53 -12.96 -28.84
N TYR A 108 -12.35 -13.53 -28.63
CA TYR A 108 -12.09 -14.92 -29.01
C TYR A 108 -12.91 -15.89 -28.14
N ALA A 109 -13.25 -17.04 -28.72
CA ALA A 109 -13.94 -18.10 -27.98
C ALA A 109 -13.02 -18.63 -26.86
N ILE A 110 -13.57 -18.70 -25.64
CA ILE A 110 -12.88 -19.27 -24.49
C ILE A 110 -13.01 -20.81 -24.58
N PRO A 111 -11.90 -21.58 -24.48
CA PRO A 111 -11.97 -23.04 -24.44
C PRO A 111 -12.80 -23.54 -23.25
N GLU A 112 -13.61 -24.59 -23.44
CA GLU A 112 -14.48 -25.14 -22.39
C GLU A 112 -13.74 -25.46 -21.09
N SER A 113 -12.49 -25.94 -21.19
CA SER A 113 -11.64 -26.25 -20.05
C SER A 113 -11.31 -25.04 -19.16
N GLN A 114 -11.43 -23.83 -19.70
CA GLN A 114 -11.11 -22.58 -19.00
C GLN A 114 -12.36 -21.80 -18.56
N VAL A 115 -13.54 -22.12 -19.10
CA VAL A 115 -14.78 -21.36 -18.84
C VAL A 115 -15.09 -21.30 -17.34
N GLN A 116 -15.01 -22.43 -16.63
CA GLN A 116 -15.32 -22.47 -15.19
C GLN A 116 -14.32 -21.66 -14.36
N PHE A 117 -13.04 -21.69 -14.73
CA PHE A 117 -12.00 -20.92 -14.06
C PHE A 117 -12.22 -19.43 -14.25
N VAL A 118 -12.41 -18.99 -15.50
CA VAL A 118 -12.65 -17.58 -15.84
C VAL A 118 -13.92 -17.07 -15.16
N LYS A 119 -14.98 -17.88 -15.13
CA LYS A 119 -16.23 -17.50 -14.48
C LYS A 119 -16.05 -17.28 -12.98
N THR A 120 -15.38 -18.22 -12.30
CA THR A 120 -15.10 -18.10 -10.85
C THR A 120 -14.31 -16.83 -10.53
N GLU A 121 -13.29 -16.53 -11.33
CA GLU A 121 -12.47 -15.32 -11.14
C GLU A 121 -13.26 -14.04 -11.42
N LEU A 122 -14.06 -14.03 -12.49
CA LEU A 122 -14.91 -12.90 -12.83
C LEU A 122 -15.95 -12.63 -11.74
N ASP A 123 -16.58 -13.68 -11.21
CA ASP A 123 -17.53 -13.58 -10.10
C ASP A 123 -16.86 -12.99 -8.85
N ARG A 124 -15.61 -13.37 -8.56
CA ARG A 124 -14.82 -12.77 -7.47
C ARG A 124 -14.55 -11.29 -7.71
N MET A 125 -14.08 -10.91 -8.89
CA MET A 125 -13.77 -9.51 -9.23
C MET A 125 -15.02 -8.61 -9.25
N VAL A 126 -16.18 -9.15 -9.62
CA VAL A 126 -17.46 -8.44 -9.56
C VAL A 126 -17.89 -8.26 -8.10
N ALA A 127 -17.77 -9.29 -7.26
CA ALA A 127 -18.07 -9.19 -5.83
C ALA A 127 -17.16 -8.18 -5.10
N GLU A 128 -15.89 -8.08 -5.51
CA GLU A 128 -14.91 -7.10 -5.02
C GLU A 128 -15.11 -5.70 -5.62
N GLY A 129 -16.03 -5.51 -6.57
CA GLY A 129 -16.32 -4.21 -7.18
C GLY A 129 -15.28 -3.70 -8.19
N ILE A 130 -14.31 -4.56 -8.54
CA ILE A 130 -13.25 -4.29 -9.53
C ILE A 130 -13.82 -4.26 -10.94
N CYS A 131 -14.64 -5.25 -11.28
CA CYS A 131 -15.36 -5.32 -12.55
C CYS A 131 -16.80 -4.84 -12.39
N ARG A 132 -17.30 -4.10 -13.38
CA ARG A 132 -18.70 -3.62 -13.43
C ARG A 132 -19.29 -3.87 -14.83
N PRO A 133 -20.58 -4.22 -14.92
CA PRO A 133 -21.28 -4.38 -16.20
C PRO A 133 -21.44 -3.06 -16.97
#